data_AF-A0A2E2H9C7-F1
#
_entry.id   AF-A0A2E2H9C7-F1
#
_cell.length_a   1.000
_cell.length_b   1.000
_cell.length_c   1.000
_cell.angle_alpha   90.00
_cell.angle_beta   90.00
_cell.angle_gamma   90.00
#
_symmetry.space_group_name_H-M   'P 1'
#
loop_
_entity.id
_entity.type
_entity.pdbx_description
1 polymer ?
#
loop_
_entity_poly.entity_id
_entity_poly.type
_entity_poly.pdbx_seq_one_letter_code
_entity_poly.pdbx_strand_id
1 'polypeptide(L)' 'MKKLSIFFVSLITLGSAISYTAVAKPGKVEICHLTGNGDYIIIEVSERALDAHMAHGDLESINGLCGILPQ' A
#
# COMPACT_ATOMS: atom_id res chain seq x y z
N MET A 1 -31.85 -40.38 14.96
CA MET A 1 -32.44 -39.14 15.50
C MET A 1 -31.45 -38.00 15.29
N LYS A 2 -31.86 -37.07 14.42
CA LYS A 2 -31.41 -35.68 14.22
C LYS A 2 -30.39 -35.16 15.25
N LYS A 3 -29.23 -34.73 14.76
CA LYS A 3 -28.62 -33.43 15.10
C LYS A 3 -27.74 -33.00 13.93
N LEU A 4 -28.45 -32.47 12.94
CA LEU A 4 -27.95 -31.50 11.98
C LEU A 4 -27.37 -30.33 12.77
N SER A 5 -26.05 -30.20 12.81
CA SER A 5 -25.38 -28.99 13.31
C SER A 5 -24.80 -28.28 12.10
N ILE A 6 -25.54 -27.25 11.71
CA ILE A 6 -25.21 -26.30 10.66
C ILE A 6 -24.05 -25.47 11.21
N PHE A 7 -22.82 -25.69 10.73
CA PHE A 7 -21.80 -24.65 10.79
C PHE A 7 -22.20 -23.60 9.75
N PHE A 8 -22.97 -22.64 10.25
CA PHE A 8 -23.37 -21.42 9.59
C PHE A 8 -22.12 -20.66 9.09
N VAL A 9 -22.33 -19.96 7.97
CA VAL A 9 -21.48 -18.93 7.36
C VAL A 9 -20.56 -19.43 6.25
N SER A 10 -21.13 -19.38 5.03
CA SER A 10 -20.53 -18.96 3.76
C SER A 10 -19.07 -19.38 3.53
N LEU A 11 -18.78 -20.30 2.61
CA LEU A 11 -18.92 -20.04 1.16
C LEU A 11 -18.76 -18.55 0.78
N ILE A 12 -17.73 -17.87 1.28
CA ILE A 12 -17.23 -16.65 0.65
C ILE A 12 -16.48 -17.11 -0.59
N THR A 13 -17.27 -17.23 -1.65
CA THR A 13 -16.93 -17.01 -3.06
C THR A 13 -15.45 -16.77 -3.37
N LEU A 14 -14.92 -17.66 -4.21
CA LEU A 14 -13.85 -17.35 -5.15
C LEU A 14 -14.04 -15.94 -5.74
N GLY A 15 -12.99 -15.11 -5.70
CA GLY A 15 -12.84 -14.01 -6.66
C GLY A 15 -13.42 -12.65 -6.27
N SER A 16 -13.12 -12.12 -5.09
CA SER A 16 -13.18 -10.66 -4.88
C SER A 16 -11.80 -10.07 -5.09
N ALA A 17 -11.54 -9.58 -6.31
CA ALA A 17 -10.50 -8.57 -6.51
C ALA A 17 -10.95 -7.33 -5.74
N ILE A 18 -10.48 -7.19 -4.50
CA ILE A 18 -10.71 -5.98 -3.71
C ILE A 18 -9.82 -4.92 -4.34
N SER A 19 -10.41 -4.10 -5.22
CA SER A 19 -9.77 -2.89 -5.70
C SER A 19 -9.75 -1.89 -4.56
N TYR A 20 -8.61 -1.78 -3.87
CA TYR A 20 -8.37 -0.71 -2.92
C TYR A 20 -8.16 0.59 -3.71
N THR A 21 -9.22 1.39 -3.86
CA THR A 21 -9.07 2.76 -4.33
C THR A 21 -8.42 3.57 -3.22
N ALA A 22 -7.12 3.83 -3.33
CA ALA A 22 -6.44 4.77 -2.44
C ALA A 22 -7.09 6.14 -2.60
N VAL A 23 -7.78 6.60 -1.56
CA VAL A 23 -8.31 7.97 -1.51
C VAL A 23 -7.12 8.88 -1.26
N ALA A 24 -6.74 9.68 -2.26
CA ALA A 24 -5.66 10.65 -2.11
C ALA A 24 -5.99 11.63 -0.98
N LYS A 25 -5.13 11.67 0.05
CA LYS A 25 -5.25 12.65 1.13
C LYS A 25 -4.75 14.02 0.63
N PRO A 26 -5.51 15.11 0.79
CA PRO A 26 -5.10 16.42 0.28
C PRO A 26 -3.74 16.86 0.84
N GLY A 27 -2.83 17.30 -0.04
CA GLY A 27 -1.50 17.80 0.34
C GLY A 27 -0.51 16.71 0.78
N LYS A 28 -0.82 15.44 0.49
CA LYS A 28 0.01 14.28 0.77
C LYS A 28 0.32 13.54 -0.52
N VAL A 29 1.54 13.04 -0.60
CA VAL A 29 2.02 12.21 -1.71
C VAL A 29 2.56 10.91 -1.14
N GLU A 30 2.29 9.83 -1.87
CA GLU A 30 2.83 8.52 -1.59
C GLU A 30 4.23 8.41 -2.20
N ILE A 31 5.19 7.94 -1.41
CA ILE A 31 6.59 7.75 -1.84
C ILE A 31 7.12 6.40 -1.34
N CYS A 32 8.24 5.99 -1.92
CA CYS A 32 9.05 4.90 -1.41
C CYS A 32 10.18 5.45 -0.56
N HIS A 33 10.06 5.25 0.74
CA HIS A 33 10.99 5.75 1.73
C HIS A 33 12.14 4.79 1.98
N LEU A 34 13.37 5.27 1.86
CA LEU A 34 14.59 4.54 2.17
C LEU A 34 14.77 4.48 3.69
N THR A 35 14.58 3.30 4.28
CA THR A 35 14.77 3.08 5.70
C THR A 35 16.26 2.92 6.05
N GLY A 36 16.61 3.12 7.32
CA GLY A 36 18.01 3.09 7.78
C GLY A 36 18.75 1.74 7.60
N ASN A 37 18.03 0.67 7.25
CA ASN A 37 18.59 -0.63 6.91
C ASN A 37 18.77 -0.85 5.39
N GLY A 38 18.40 0.13 4.56
CA GLY A 38 18.54 0.07 3.10
C GLY A 38 17.31 -0.45 2.34
N ASP A 39 16.21 -0.76 3.03
CA ASP A 39 14.96 -1.19 2.39
C ASP A 39 14.10 0.01 1.97
N TYR A 40 13.15 -0.23 1.05
CA TYR A 40 12.13 0.75 0.68
C TYR A 40 10.75 0.34 1.20
N ILE A 41 10.06 1.27 1.85
CA ILE A 41 8.67 1.09 2.29
C ILE A 41 7.79 2.22 1.79
N ILE A 42 6.49 1.96 1.63
CA ILE A 42 5.54 2.98 1.22
C ILE A 42 5.09 3.81 2.43
N ILE A 43 5.18 5.13 2.30
CA ILE A 43 4.64 6.09 3.27
C ILE A 43 3.95 7.25 2.56
N GLU A 44 3.10 7.98 3.30
CA GLU A 44 2.54 9.26 2.86
C GLU A 44 3.26 10.44 3.53
N VAL A 45 3.87 11.30 2.73
CA VAL A 45 4.54 12.52 3.20
C VAL A 45 3.80 13.76 2.76
N SER A 46 4.07 14.91 3.41
CA SER A 46 3.56 16.17 2.88
C SER A 46 4.20 16.47 1.53
N GLU A 47 3.43 16.98 0.58
CA GLU A 47 3.96 17.52 -0.68
C GLU A 47 5.10 18.53 -0.43
N ARG A 48 5.01 19.34 0.64
CA ARG A 48 6.05 20.32 1.01
C ARG A 48 7.35 19.69 1.49
N ALA A 49 7.33 18.42 1.88
CA ALA A 49 8.51 17.69 2.33
C ALA A 49 9.10 16.81 1.22
N LEU A 50 8.42 16.69 0.07
CA LEU A 50 8.79 15.79 -1.01
C LEU A 50 10.23 16.01 -1.47
N ASP A 51 10.62 17.26 -1.73
CA ASP A 51 11.98 17.59 -2.17
C ASP A 51 13.05 17.14 -1.18
N ALA A 52 12.78 17.28 0.12
CA ALA A 52 13.71 16.85 1.17
C ALA A 52 13.80 15.32 1.26
N HIS A 53 12.69 14.62 1.05
CA HIS A 53 12.66 13.16 0.99
C HIS A 53 13.46 12.64 -0.21
N MET A 54 13.25 13.20 -1.41
CA MET A 54 14.00 12.83 -2.61
C MET A 54 15.51 13.12 -2.45
N ALA A 55 15.88 14.24 -1.81
CA ALA A 55 17.28 14.57 -1.52
C ALA A 55 17.95 13.60 -0.52
N HIS A 56 17.16 12.86 0.26
CA HIS A 56 17.64 11.85 1.20
C HIS A 56 17.54 10.41 0.67
N GLY A 57 17.23 10.23 -0.62
CA GLY A 57 17.25 8.93 -1.29
C GLY A 57 15.91 8.21 -1.33
N ASP A 58 14.81 8.87 -0.98
CA ASP A 58 13.47 8.33 -1.26
C ASP A 58 13.19 8.35 -2.77
N LEU A 59 12.25 7.51 -3.21
CA LEU A 59 11.86 7.35 -4.61
C LEU A 59 10.37 7.64 -4.80
N GLU A 60 9.98 7.94 -6.04
CA GLU A 60 8.56 8.04 -6.41
C GLU A 60 7.86 6.66 -6.27
N SER A 61 6.66 6.65 -5.70
CA SER A 61 5.80 5.45 -5.70
C SER A 61 5.12 5.31 -7.06
N ILE A 62 5.07 4.09 -7.60
CA ILE A 62 4.36 3.79 -8.86
C ILE A 62 3.20 2.84 -8.53
N ASN A 63 1.97 3.34 -8.59
CA ASN A 63 0.74 2.57 -8.34
C ASN A 63 0.74 1.81 -6.99
N GLY A 64 1.24 2.43 -5.91
CA GLY A 64 1.30 1.77 -4.61
C GLY A 64 2.37 0.68 -4.55
N LEU A 65 3.42 0.78 -5.35
CA LEU A 65 4.54 -0.14 -5.34
C LEU A 65 5.87 0.62 -5.30
N CYS A 66 6.77 0.11 -4.45
CA CYS A 66 8.20 0.41 -4.54
C CYS A 66 8.81 -0.42 -5.65
N GLY A 67 8.57 0.03 -6.88
CA GLY A 67 9.26 -0.46 -8.05
C GLY A 67 10.67 0.08 -8.03
N ILE A 68 11.65 -0.78 -7.74
CA ILE A 68 13.05 -0.56 -8.13
C ILE A 68 13.07 -0.64 -9.66
N LEU A 69 12.54 0.36 -10.36
CA LEU A 69 12.83 0.45 -11.79
C LEU A 69 14.32 0.77 -11.89
N PRO A 70 15.10 0.00 -12.67
CA PRO A 70 16.43 0.45 -13.03
C PRO A 70 16.24 1.76 -13.79
N GLN A 71 16.81 2.84 -13.25
CA GLN A 71 17.04 4.07 -14.00
C GLN A 71 17.92 3.76 -15.23
#